data_AF-A0A971X9W5-F1
#
_entry.id   AF-A0A971X9W5-F1
#
_cell.length_a   1.000
_cell.length_b   1.000
_cell.length_c   1.000
_cell.angle_alpha   90.00
_cell.angle_beta   90.00
_cell.angle_gamma   90.00
#
_symmetry.space_group_name_H-M   'P 1'
#
loop_
_entity.id
_entity.type
_entity.pdbx_description
1 polymer ?
#
loop_
_entity_poly.entity_id
_entity_poly.type
_entity_poly.pdbx_seq_one_letter_code
_entity_poly.pdbx_strand_id
1 'polypeptide(L)' 'LWTAAIFIIVQQIDNIILSPRIMKGKLGLHPVTTIMAVIAGGRIFGIAGLLFSVPLVAMLKILFKRILKIVWG' A
#
# COMPACT_ATOMS: atom_id res chain seq x y z
N LEU A 1 -8.31 17.86 -27.38
CA LEU A 1 -6.84 17.78 -27.35
C LEU A 1 -6.26 18.56 -26.16
N TRP A 2 -6.54 19.86 -26.03
CA TRP A 2 -6.02 20.71 -24.94
C TRP A 2 -6.43 20.27 -23.53
N THR A 3 -7.67 19.82 -23.35
CA THR A 3 -8.15 19.24 -22.09
C THR A 3 -7.35 18.01 -21.67
N ALA A 4 -7.04 17.11 -22.62
CA ALA A 4 -6.25 15.92 -22.35
C ALA A 4 -4.80 16.26 -21.96
N ALA A 5 -4.19 17.24 -22.63
CA ALA A 5 -2.84 17.72 -22.30
C ALA A 5 -2.77 18.31 -20.88
N ILE A 6 -3.73 19.16 -20.51
CA ILE A 6 -3.85 19.71 -19.16
C ILE A 6 -4.05 18.58 -18.13
N PHE A 7 -4.91 17.61 -18.44
CA PHE A 7 -5.19 16.48 -17.54
C PHE A 7 -3.95 15.62 -17.29
N ILE A 8 -3.15 15.34 -18.33
CA ILE A 8 -1.88 14.62 -18.19
C ILE A 8 -0.91 15.39 -17.31
N ILE A 9 -0.75 16.70 -17.52
CA ILE A 9 0.15 17.54 -16.72
C ILE A 9 -0.26 17.54 -15.24
N VAL A 10 -1.56 17.71 -14.97
CA VAL A 10 -2.09 17.67 -13.60
C VAL A 10 -1.91 16.29 -12.97
N GLN A 11 -2.18 15.20 -13.70
CA GLN A 11 -1.95 13.84 -13.21
C GLN A 11 -0.49 13.60 -12.81
N GLN A 12 0.46 14.07 -13.61
CA GLN A 12 1.89 13.88 -13.30
C GLN A 12 2.26 14.58 -11.99
N ILE A 13 1.74 15.80 -11.77
CA ILE A 13 1.96 16.55 -10.52
C ILE A 13 1.32 15.82 -9.33
N ASP A 14 0.10 15.31 -9.50
CA ASP A 14 -0.60 14.55 -8.47
C ASP A 14 0.10 13.24 -8.13
N ASN A 15 0.62 12.52 -9.11
CA ASN A 15 1.30 11.24 -8.91
C ASN A 15 2.66 11.41 -8.22
N ILE A 16 3.42 12.46 -8.57
CA ILE A 16 4.80 12.65 -8.10
C ILE A 16 4.86 13.37 -6.75
N ILE A 17 3.97 14.33 -6.50
CA ILE A 17 4.07 15.23 -5.34
C ILE A 17 2.91 15.02 -4.37
N LEU A 18 1.68 15.11 -4.87
CA LEU A 18 0.50 15.15 -4.01
C LEU A 18 0.22 13.77 -3.38
N SER A 19 0.24 12.73 -4.20
CA SER A 19 0.04 11.33 -3.79
C SER A 19 1.02 10.92 -2.69
N PRO A 20 2.35 10.96 -2.87
CA PRO A 20 3.25 10.58 -1.79
C PRO A 20 3.15 11.50 -0.58
N ARG A 21 2.91 12.82 -0.75
CA ARG A 21 2.76 13.74 0.40
C ARG A 21 1.54 13.43 1.25
N ILE A 22 0.43 13.02 0.64
CA ILE A 22 -0.81 12.63 1.33
C ILE A 22 -0.73 11.17 1.85
N MET A 23 -0.03 10.29 1.13
CA MET A 23 0.10 8.86 1.49
C MET A 23 1.25 8.55 2.47
N LYS A 24 2.19 9.49 2.67
CA LYS A 24 3.45 9.33 3.44
C LYS A 24 3.29 8.71 4.83
N GLY A 25 2.10 8.78 5.44
CA GLY A 25 1.84 8.23 6.77
C GLY A 25 1.04 6.93 6.83
N LYS A 26 0.52 6.39 5.72
CA LYS A 26 -0.66 5.51 5.83
C LYS A 26 -0.35 4.05 6.15
N LEU A 27 0.81 3.49 5.80
CA LEU A 27 1.09 2.06 6.03
C LEU A 27 2.55 1.72 6.37
N GLY A 28 3.53 2.49 5.87
CA GLY A 28 4.97 2.25 6.08
C GLY A 28 5.43 0.83 5.74
N LEU A 29 4.67 0.11 4.91
CA LEU A 29 5.00 -1.25 4.49
C LEU A 29 6.20 -1.18 3.57
N HIS A 30 7.20 -2.01 3.84
CA HIS A 30 8.37 -2.09 2.99
C HIS A 30 7.98 -2.74 1.65
N PRO A 31 8.36 -2.18 0.48
CA PRO A 31 7.95 -2.70 -0.83
C PRO A 31 8.22 -4.19 -1.00
N VAL A 32 9.35 -4.67 -0.48
CA VAL A 32 9.73 -6.11 -0.53
C VAL A 32 8.74 -6.98 0.25
N THR A 33 8.27 -6.54 1.43
CA THR A 33 7.31 -7.29 2.24
C THR A 33 5.96 -7.41 1.53
N THR A 34 5.55 -6.35 0.83
CA THR A 34 4.32 -6.36 0.02
C THR A 34 4.44 -7.32 -1.16
N ILE A 35 5.57 -7.31 -1.88
CA ILE A 35 5.82 -8.23 -3.00
C ILE A 35 5.84 -9.69 -2.52
N MET A 36 6.57 -9.97 -1.43
CA MET A 36 6.61 -11.31 -0.84
C MET A 36 5.22 -11.80 -0.43
N ALA A 37 4.43 -10.94 0.19
CA ALA A 37 3.08 -11.30 0.59
C ALA A 37 2.16 -11.55 -0.60
N VAL A 38 2.25 -10.75 -1.67
CA VAL A 38 1.48 -10.98 -2.89
C VAL A 38 1.84 -12.32 -3.53
N ILE A 39 3.13 -12.66 -3.62
CA ILE A 39 3.57 -13.95 -4.15
C ILE A 39 3.08 -15.10 -3.25
N ALA A 40 3.21 -14.96 -1.93
CA ALA A 40 2.76 -15.97 -0.97
C ALA A 40 1.24 -16.16 -1.00
N GLY A 41 0.47 -15.07 -0.91
CA GLY A 41 -0.98 -15.10 -0.98
C GLY A 41 -1.47 -15.63 -2.33
N GLY A 42 -0.84 -15.23 -3.43
CA GLY A 42 -1.12 -15.75 -4.76
C GLY A 42 -0.92 -17.27 -4.88
N ARG A 43 0.07 -17.84 -4.19
CA ARG A 43 0.28 -19.29 -4.15
C ARG A 43 -0.75 -20.03 -3.28
N ILE A 44 -1.17 -19.44 -2.16
CA ILE A 44 -2.06 -20.10 -1.19
C ILE A 44 -3.54 -19.99 -1.62
N PHE A 45 -3.96 -18.83 -2.11
CA PHE A 45 -5.36 -18.50 -2.41
C PHE A 45 -5.60 -18.08 -3.87
N GLY A 46 -4.61 -18.24 -4.76
CA GLY A 46 -4.74 -17.88 -6.17
C GLY A 46 -5.02 -16.39 -6.38
N ILE A 47 -5.97 -16.09 -7.27
CA ILE A 47 -6.37 -14.72 -7.62
C ILE A 47 -6.87 -13.94 -6.40
N ALA A 48 -7.66 -14.59 -5.53
CA ALA A 48 -8.15 -13.97 -4.30
C ALA A 48 -6.97 -13.57 -3.40
N GLY A 49 -5.95 -14.43 -3.32
CA GLY A 49 -4.71 -14.14 -2.62
C GLY A 49 -4.01 -12.90 -3.14
N LEU A 50 -3.86 -12.75 -4.46
CA LEU A 50 -3.24 -11.57 -5.07
C LEU A 50 -3.99 -10.27 -4.73
N LEU A 51 -5.33 -10.31 -4.75
CA LEU A 51 -6.20 -9.17 -4.45
C LEU A 51 -6.14 -8.75 -2.97
N PHE A 52 -6.18 -9.72 -2.05
CA PHE A 52 -6.30 -9.45 -0.62
C PHE A 52 -4.95 -9.44 0.13
N SER A 53 -3.83 -9.80 -0.51
CA SER A 53 -2.52 -9.87 0.16
C SER A 53 -2.11 -8.55 0.80
N VAL A 54 -2.22 -7.43 0.08
CA VAL A 54 -1.80 -6.11 0.56
C VAL A 54 -2.61 -5.65 1.78
N PRO A 55 -3.95 -5.64 1.75
CA PRO A 55 -4.74 -5.25 2.92
C PRO A 55 -4.56 -6.20 4.11
N LEU A 56 -4.42 -7.52 3.90
CA LEU A 56 -4.16 -8.47 4.99
C LEU A 56 -2.85 -8.17 5.73
N VAL A 57 -1.77 -7.93 4.98
CA VAL A 57 -0.45 -7.62 5.57
C VAL A 57 -0.49 -6.27 6.30
N ALA A 58 -1.19 -5.28 5.74
CA ALA A 58 -1.42 -4.00 6.39
C ALA A 58 -2.13 -4.17 7.73
N MET A 59 -3.21 -4.96 7.78
CA MET A 59 -3.98 -5.23 8.99
C MET A 59 -3.11 -5.93 10.04
N LEU A 60 -2.41 -6.99 9.66
CA LEU A 60 -1.51 -7.74 10.56
C LEU A 60 -0.44 -6.84 11.14
N LYS A 61 0.21 -6.00 10.32
CA LYS A 61 1.23 -5.06 10.80
C LYS A 61 0.68 -4.06 11.82
N ILE A 62 -0.50 -3.50 11.56
CA ILE A 62 -1.14 -2.55 12.48
C ILE A 62 -1.48 -3.26 13.81
N LEU A 63 -2.02 -4.47 13.74
CA LEU A 63 -2.35 -5.26 14.92
C LEU A 63 -1.10 -5.57 15.76
N PHE A 64 -0.02 -6.02 15.11
CA PHE A 64 1.26 -6.32 15.77
C PHE A 64 1.86 -5.08 16.43
N LYS A 65 1.85 -3.93 15.72
CA LYS A 65 2.31 -2.66 16.26
C LYS A 65 1.48 -2.19 17.45
N ARG A 66 0.16 -2.43 17.41
CA ARG A 66 -0.76 -2.08 18.50
C ARG A 66 -0.54 -2.96 19.72
N ILE A 67 -0.39 -4.27 19.53
CA ILE A 67 -0.12 -5.23 20.61
C ILE A 67 1.21 -4.93 21.29
N LEU A 68 2.29 -4.75 20.51
CA LEU A 68 3.61 -4.40 21.07
C LEU A 68 3.55 -3.11 21.89
N LYS A 69 2.83 -2.10 21.41
CA LYS A 69 2.63 -0.84 22.15
C LYS A 69 1.89 -1.04 23.47
N ILE A 70 0.95 -1.99 23.54
CA ILE A 70 0.21 -2.29 24.78
C ILE A 70 1.07 -3.08 25.76
N VAL A 71 1.85 -4.06 25.29
CA VAL A 71 2.68 -4.91 26.16
C VAL A 71 3.88 -4.17 26.73
N TRP A 72 4.45 -3.25 25.96
CA TRP A 72 5.60 -2.44 26.36
C TRP A 72 5.21 -1.06 26.92
N GLY A 73 3.92 -0.80 27.11
CA GLY A 73 3.37 0.49 27.54
C GLY A 73 2.76 0.46 28.93
#